data_AF-K1R263-F1
#
_entry.id   AF-K1R263-F1
#
_cell.length_a   1.000
_cell.length_b   1.000
_cell.length_c   1.000
_cell.angle_alpha   90.00
_cell.angle_beta   90.00
_cell.angle_gamma   90.00
#
_symmetry.space_group_name_H-M   'P 1'
#
loop_
_entity.id
_entity.type
_entity.pdbx_description
1 polymer ?
#
loop_
_entity_poly.entity_id
_entity_poly.type
_entity_poly.pdbx_seq_one_letter_code
_entity_poly.pdbx_strand_id
1 'polypeptide(L)'
;VYLSREVWHIIIFAYVLVACVAPVWALLQPRDYLNSYLLIFMIVGAIIGVFVANPSCNLAAFNGFNVDGQYLFPILFVTIACGAVSGFHSLVSSGTASKQIKNEKNMLPVSFGAMLMESMLAVIALIAVASFATGEAAKQGLVTQPQILQELLQTSYQ
;
A
#
# COMPACT_ATOMS: atom_id res chain seq x y z
N VAL A 1 -21.26 24.00 -1.35
CA VAL A 1 -20.51 24.71 -2.41
C VAL A 1 -19.38 23.79 -2.83
N TYR A 2 -19.43 23.26 -4.05
CA TYR A 2 -18.36 22.41 -4.60
C TYR A 2 -17.49 23.27 -5.52
N LEU A 3 -16.19 23.34 -5.26
CA LEU A 3 -15.22 24.01 -6.12
C LEU A 3 -14.98 23.18 -7.38
N SER A 4 -14.73 23.86 -8.51
CA SER A 4 -14.42 23.19 -9.78
C SER A 4 -13.06 22.48 -9.72
N ARG A 5 -12.89 21.45 -10.56
CA ARG A 5 -11.67 20.64 -10.64
C ARG A 5 -10.41 21.50 -10.84
N GLU A 6 -10.49 22.50 -11.70
CA GLU A 6 -9.37 23.41 -11.97
C GLU A 6 -8.95 24.22 -10.74
N VAL A 7 -9.92 24.67 -9.94
CA VAL A 7 -9.61 25.43 -8.71
C VAL A 7 -8.96 24.51 -7.67
N TRP A 8 -9.39 23.25 -7.58
CA TRP A 8 -8.74 22.26 -6.72
C TRP A 8 -7.29 21.99 -7.12
N HIS A 9 -6.99 21.88 -8.43
CA HIS A 9 -5.61 21.70 -8.90
C HIS A 9 -4.72 22.87 -8.47
N ILE A 10 -5.19 24.10 -8.64
CA ILE A 10 -4.44 25.30 -8.24
C ILE A 10 -4.19 25.33 -6.72
N ILE A 11 -5.21 25.01 -5.92
CA ILE A 11 -5.10 24.94 -4.46
C ILE A 11 -4.07 23.88 -4.03
N ILE A 12 -4.14 22.68 -4.59
CA ILE A 12 -3.20 21.59 -4.29
C ILE A 12 -1.79 21.99 -4.71
N PHE A 13 -1.62 22.58 -5.89
CA PHE A 13 -0.31 23.00 -6.38
C PHE A 13 0.34 24.05 -5.47
N ALA A 14 -0.43 25.07 -5.06
CA ALA A 14 0.04 26.07 -4.11
C ALA A 14 0.43 25.44 -2.76
N TYR A 15 -0.38 24.50 -2.26
CA TYR A 15 -0.08 23.76 -1.04
C TYR A 15 1.23 22.95 -1.15
N VAL A 16 1.42 22.21 -2.24
CA VAL A 16 2.64 21.42 -2.47
C VAL A 16 3.88 22.32 -2.52
N LEU A 17 3.79 23.48 -3.18
CA LEU A 17 4.89 24.45 -3.23
C LEU A 17 5.27 24.95 -1.82
N VAL A 18 4.29 25.30 -0.99
CA VAL A 18 4.53 25.70 0.41
C VAL A 18 5.11 24.53 1.21
N ALA A 19 4.57 23.32 1.04
CA ALA A 19 5.03 22.14 1.76
C ALA A 19 6.47 21.74 1.43
N CYS A 20 6.93 21.97 0.19
CA CYS A 20 8.31 21.70 -0.22
C CYS A 20 9.34 22.68 0.37
N VAL A 21 8.94 23.92 0.65
CA VAL A 21 9.82 24.95 1.23
C VAL A 21 9.78 24.95 2.76
N ALA A 22 8.64 24.56 3.34
CA ALA A 22 8.46 24.51 4.77
C ALA A 22 9.43 23.52 5.44
N PRO A 23 9.90 23.83 6.66
CA PRO A 23 10.84 22.96 7.33
C PRO A 23 10.16 21.64 7.75
N VAL A 24 10.93 20.55 7.71
CA VAL A 24 10.47 19.16 7.94
C VAL A 24 9.68 19.00 9.24
N TRP A 25 10.04 19.73 10.30
CA TRP A 25 9.39 19.65 11.59
C TRP A 25 7.97 20.26 11.62
N ALA A 26 7.66 21.20 10.73
CA ALA A 26 6.42 21.97 10.78
C ALA A 26 5.24 21.26 10.09
N LEU A 27 5.49 20.61 8.96
CA LEU A 27 4.44 19.99 8.14
C LEU A 27 4.68 18.51 7.87
N LEU A 28 5.91 18.12 7.52
CA LEU A 28 6.19 16.75 7.08
C LEU A 28 6.16 15.76 8.25
N GLN A 29 6.85 16.07 9.34
CA GLN A 29 6.91 15.23 10.53
C GLN A 29 5.53 14.95 11.19
N PRO A 30 4.67 15.94 11.46
CA PRO A 30 3.34 15.67 12.03
C PRO A 30 2.43 14.90 11.07
N ARG A 31 2.53 15.15 9.75
CA ARG A 31 1.79 14.39 8.74
C ARG A 31 2.22 12.93 8.70
N ASP A 32 3.52 12.68 8.68
CA ASP A 32 4.08 11.33 8.62
C ASP A 32 3.76 10.52 9.88
N TYR A 33 3.74 11.17 11.05
CA TYR A 33 3.25 10.54 12.28
C TYR A 33 1.78 10.16 12.18
N LEU A 34 0.91 11.09 11.73
CA LEU A 34 -0.53 10.80 11.60
C LEU A 34 -0.78 9.64 10.63
N ASN A 35 -0.12 9.66 9.47
CA ASN A 35 -0.25 8.60 8.47
C ASN A 35 0.23 7.24 9.01
N SER A 36 1.32 7.23 9.79
CA SER A 36 1.82 6.01 10.42
C SER A 36 0.84 5.45 11.45
N TYR A 37 0.21 6.31 12.27
CA TYR A 37 -0.83 5.89 13.20
C TYR A 37 -2.06 5.34 12.47
N LEU A 38 -2.52 6.01 11.41
CA LEU A 38 -3.63 5.54 10.59
C LEU A 38 -3.34 4.17 9.98
N LEU A 39 -2.13 3.95 9.45
CA LEU A 39 -1.71 2.65 8.92
C LEU A 39 -1.79 1.55 9.99
N ILE A 40 -1.27 1.82 11.19
CA ILE A 40 -1.32 0.85 12.31
C ILE A 40 -2.76 0.53 12.68
N PHE A 41 -3.63 1.54 12.84
CA PHE A 41 -5.05 1.31 13.15
C PHE A 41 -5.78 0.57 12.04
N MET A 42 -5.46 0.86 10.77
CA MET A 42 -6.04 0.16 9.62
C MET A 42 -5.63 -1.31 9.61
N ILE A 43 -4.35 -1.62 9.86
CA ILE A 43 -3.87 -3.01 9.93
C ILE A 43 -4.55 -3.75 11.09
N VAL A 44 -4.61 -3.16 12.28
CA VAL A 44 -5.30 -3.77 13.43
C VAL A 44 -6.80 -3.98 13.13
N GLY A 45 -7.47 -2.98 12.57
CA GLY A 45 -8.87 -3.06 12.17
C GLY A 45 -9.11 -4.12 11.10
N ALA A 46 -8.20 -4.26 10.13
CA ALA A 46 -8.30 -5.26 9.09
C ALA A 46 -8.05 -6.69 9.61
N ILE A 47 -7.11 -6.87 10.56
CA ILE A 47 -6.92 -8.17 11.24
C ILE A 47 -8.21 -8.57 11.96
N ILE A 48 -8.78 -7.68 12.77
CA ILE A 48 -10.05 -7.92 13.46
C ILE A 48 -11.17 -8.19 12.44
N GLY A 49 -11.21 -7.42 11.36
CA GLY A 49 -12.17 -7.57 10.27
C GLY A 49 -12.10 -8.95 9.61
N VAL A 50 -10.90 -9.49 9.37
CA VAL A 50 -10.72 -10.85 8.83
C VAL A 50 -11.25 -11.91 9.79
N PHE A 51 -10.98 -11.79 11.10
CA PHE A 51 -11.48 -12.75 12.08
C PHE A 51 -13.01 -12.71 12.24
N VAL A 52 -13.61 -11.52 12.19
CA VAL A 52 -15.08 -11.34 12.30
C VAL A 52 -15.80 -11.79 11.03
N ALA A 53 -15.29 -11.40 9.85
CA ALA A 53 -15.91 -11.73 8.57
C ALA A 53 -15.74 -13.22 8.22
N ASN A 54 -14.68 -13.87 8.70
CA ASN A 54 -14.34 -15.27 8.41
C ASN A 54 -14.55 -15.65 6.93
N PRO A 55 -13.90 -14.94 5.99
CA PRO A 55 -14.16 -15.14 4.57
C PRO A 55 -13.74 -16.55 4.13
N SER A 56 -14.63 -17.25 3.45
CA SER A 56 -14.29 -18.54 2.85
C SER A 56 -13.39 -18.32 1.62
N CYS A 57 -12.08 -18.50 1.79
CA CYS A 57 -11.12 -18.52 0.69
C CYS A 57 -11.24 -19.82 -0.10
N ASN A 58 -12.07 -19.84 -1.13
CA ASN A 58 -12.18 -20.97 -2.06
C ASN A 58 -11.46 -20.64 -3.38
N LEU A 59 -10.14 -20.46 -3.31
CA LEU A 59 -9.30 -20.34 -4.49
C LEU A 59 -8.89 -21.75 -4.93
N ALA A 60 -9.00 -22.02 -6.24
CA ALA A 60 -8.34 -23.18 -6.82
C ALA A 60 -6.83 -23.05 -6.57
N ALA A 61 -6.23 -24.07 -5.94
CA ALA A 61 -4.78 -24.10 -5.64
C ALA A 61 -3.91 -23.98 -6.90
N PHE A 62 -4.49 -24.24 -8.07
CA PHE A 62 -3.87 -24.09 -9.38
C PHE A 62 -4.90 -23.63 -10.41
N ASN A 63 -4.71 -22.43 -10.97
CA ASN A 63 -5.55 -21.87 -12.05
C ASN A 63 -4.93 -22.03 -13.44
N GLY A 64 -3.87 -22.84 -13.59
CA GLY A 64 -3.15 -22.99 -14.85
C GLY A 64 -2.08 -21.90 -15.08
N PHE A 65 -1.39 -22.01 -16.21
CA PHE A 65 -0.37 -21.04 -16.65
C PHE A 65 -0.91 -20.04 -17.69
N ASN A 66 -2.21 -20.08 -17.98
CA ASN A 66 -2.85 -19.21 -18.97
C ASN A 66 -3.42 -17.97 -18.26
N VAL A 67 -2.92 -16.79 -18.64
CA VAL A 67 -3.29 -15.50 -18.03
C VAL A 67 -3.85 -14.57 -19.10
N ASP A 68 -4.93 -14.96 -19.80
CA ASP A 68 -5.67 -14.11 -20.75
C ASP A 68 -4.80 -13.21 -21.66
N GLY A 69 -3.70 -13.77 -22.19
CA GLY A 69 -2.76 -13.06 -23.09
C GLY A 69 -1.65 -12.25 -22.41
N GLN A 70 -1.53 -12.27 -21.09
CA GLN A 70 -0.47 -11.63 -20.31
C GLN A 70 0.66 -12.61 -19.96
N TYR A 71 1.89 -12.09 -19.83
CA TYR A 71 3.03 -12.88 -19.43
C TYR A 71 3.01 -13.14 -17.92
N LEU A 72 2.82 -14.40 -17.53
CA LEU A 72 2.78 -14.82 -16.12
C LEU A 72 4.12 -14.55 -15.40
N PHE A 73 5.25 -14.85 -16.05
CA PHE A 73 6.57 -14.81 -15.44
C PHE A 73 6.99 -13.40 -14.99
N PRO A 74 6.85 -12.35 -15.82
CA PRO A 74 7.11 -10.97 -15.40
C PRO A 74 6.18 -10.48 -14.29
N ILE A 75 4.89 -10.78 -14.37
CA ILE A 75 3.91 -10.35 -13.35
C ILE A 75 4.26 -10.96 -11.99
N LEU A 76 4.57 -12.26 -11.95
CA LEU A 76 4.93 -12.95 -10.71
C LEU A 76 6.15 -12.30 -10.04
N PHE A 77 7.21 -12.02 -10.81
CA PHE A 77 8.40 -11.37 -10.27
C PHE A 77 8.15 -9.95 -9.80
N VAL A 78 7.37 -9.17 -10.54
CA VAL A 78 7.03 -7.80 -10.14
C VAL A 78 6.21 -7.82 -8.86
N THR A 79 5.15 -8.63 -8.77
CA THR A 79 4.31 -8.70 -7.57
C THR A 79 5.08 -9.13 -6.32
N ILE A 80 5.99 -10.11 -6.44
CA ILE A 80 6.84 -10.55 -5.30
C ILE A 80 7.91 -9.50 -4.97
N ALA A 81 8.55 -8.91 -5.98
CA ALA A 81 9.62 -7.93 -5.79
C ALA A 81 9.10 -6.60 -5.22
N CYS A 82 7.91 -6.14 -5.62
CA CYS A 82 7.32 -4.92 -5.11
C CYS A 82 7.11 -4.99 -3.59
N GLY A 83 6.73 -6.14 -3.04
CA GLY A 83 6.59 -6.32 -1.59
C GLY A 83 7.94 -6.33 -0.85
N ALA A 84 8.95 -7.03 -1.37
CA ALA A 84 10.24 -7.17 -0.70
C ALA A 84 11.16 -5.94 -0.86
N VAL A 85 11.09 -5.26 -2.00
CA VAL A 85 11.99 -4.13 -2.35
C VAL A 85 11.42 -2.80 -1.87
N SER A 86 10.09 -2.60 -1.85
CA SER A 86 9.47 -1.32 -1.46
C SER A 86 9.85 -0.91 -0.04
N GLY A 87 9.78 -1.83 0.93
CA GLY A 87 10.19 -1.54 2.30
C GLY A 87 11.67 -1.13 2.40
N PHE A 88 12.55 -1.77 1.63
CA PHE A 88 14.00 -1.55 1.73
C PHE A 88 14.39 -0.25 1.03
N HIS A 89 13.79 -0.02 -0.14
CA HIS A 89 13.93 1.21 -0.90
C HIS A 89 13.46 2.41 -0.07
N SER A 90 12.29 2.35 0.57
CA SER A 90 11.82 3.46 1.41
C SER A 90 12.72 3.72 2.63
N LEU A 91 13.38 2.72 3.20
CA LEU A 91 14.27 2.94 4.36
C LEU A 91 15.64 3.50 3.96
N VAL A 92 16.21 3.04 2.84
CA VAL A 92 17.56 3.43 2.39
C VAL A 92 17.54 4.67 1.51
N SER A 93 16.52 4.83 0.67
CA SER A 93 16.39 5.93 -0.31
C SER A 93 15.66 7.15 0.27
N SER A 94 14.75 6.96 1.24
CA SER A 94 14.06 8.09 1.85
C SER A 94 15.02 8.88 2.74
N GLY A 95 15.52 9.98 2.20
CA GLY A 95 16.38 10.93 2.90
C GLY A 95 15.74 11.59 4.13
N THR A 96 14.51 11.22 4.51
CA THR A 96 13.82 11.63 5.75
C THR A 96 13.90 10.55 6.84
N ALA A 97 13.69 9.28 6.50
CA ALA A 97 13.73 8.17 7.47
C ALA A 97 15.12 8.03 8.11
N SER A 98 16.17 8.03 7.29
CA SER A 98 17.56 7.97 7.75
C SER A 98 17.97 9.18 8.61
N LYS A 99 17.40 10.37 8.37
CA LYS A 99 17.66 11.59 9.16
C LYS A 99 16.88 11.65 10.47
N GLN A 100 15.81 10.89 10.62
CA GLN A 100 15.00 10.83 11.85
C GLN A 100 15.50 9.77 12.85
N ILE A 101 16.35 8.83 12.41
CA ILE A 101 16.97 7.83 13.28
C ILE A 101 18.15 8.47 14.04
N LYS A 102 18.03 8.57 15.37
CA LYS A 102 19.05 9.20 16.23
C LYS A 102 20.39 8.44 16.30
N ASN A 103 20.38 7.14 16.05
CA ASN A 103 21.56 6.28 16.21
C ASN A 103 21.46 5.07 15.27
N GLU A 104 22.56 4.71 14.61
CA GLU A 104 22.68 3.55 13.72
C GLU A 104 22.24 2.23 14.40
N LYS A 105 22.45 2.10 15.71
CA LYS A 105 21.98 0.93 16.47
C LYS A 105 20.46 0.75 16.43
N ASN A 106 19.70 1.83 16.24
CA ASN A 106 18.25 1.79 16.12
C ASN A 106 17.78 1.52 14.68
N MET A 107 18.69 1.53 13.71
CA MET A 107 18.34 1.28 12.31
C MET A 107 17.83 -0.15 12.11
N LEU A 108 18.46 -1.15 12.74
CA LEU A 108 18.03 -2.54 12.62
C LEU A 108 16.60 -2.78 13.15
N PRO A 109 16.23 -2.40 14.39
CA PRO A 109 14.87 -2.61 14.89
C PRO A 109 13.82 -1.78 14.15
N VAL A 110 14.15 -0.55 13.72
CA VAL A 110 13.21 0.30 12.95
C VAL A 110 12.95 -0.29 11.57
N SER A 111 14.01 -0.66 10.85
CA SER A 111 13.90 -1.25 9.51
C SER A 111 13.20 -2.61 9.55
N PHE A 112 13.52 -3.45 10.53
CA PHE A 112 12.86 -4.74 10.70
C PHE A 112 11.36 -4.58 11.05
N GLY A 113 11.03 -3.64 11.95
CA GLY A 113 9.64 -3.34 12.30
C GLY A 113 8.83 -2.84 11.10
N ALA A 114 9.40 -1.96 10.27
CA ALA A 114 8.77 -1.49 9.04
C ALA A 114 8.50 -2.64 8.06
N MET A 115 9.48 -3.53 7.84
CA MET A 115 9.30 -4.71 6.99
C MET A 115 8.20 -5.63 7.47
N LEU A 116 8.13 -5.86 8.79
CA LEU A 116 7.10 -6.71 9.37
C LEU A 116 5.71 -6.12 9.14
N MET A 117 5.53 -4.81 9.35
CA MET A 117 4.26 -4.12 9.14
C MET A 117 3.81 -4.16 7.68
N GLU A 118 4.71 -3.92 6.72
CA GLU A 118 4.42 -4.04 5.29
C GLU A 118 4.06 -5.47 4.89
N SER A 119 4.75 -6.48 5.45
CA SER A 119 4.43 -7.89 5.19
C SER A 119 3.05 -8.28 5.73
N MET A 120 2.64 -7.75 6.89
CA MET A 120 1.30 -7.96 7.44
C MET A 120 0.23 -7.34 6.54
N LEU A 121 0.46 -6.12 6.04
CA LEU A 121 -0.44 -5.49 5.08
C LEU A 121 -0.57 -6.32 3.79
N ALA A 122 0.53 -6.87 3.27
CA ALA A 122 0.52 -7.72 2.09
C ALA A 122 -0.31 -9.00 2.30
N VAL A 123 -0.20 -9.64 3.47
CA VAL A 123 -1.02 -10.82 3.81
C VAL A 123 -2.50 -10.47 3.89
N ILE A 124 -2.86 -9.34 4.51
CA ILE A 124 -4.25 -8.87 4.60
C ILE A 124 -4.81 -8.56 3.21
N ALA A 125 -4.03 -7.89 2.35
CA ALA A 125 -4.41 -7.62 0.97
C ALA A 125 -4.61 -8.92 0.18
N LEU A 126 -3.76 -9.92 0.38
CA LEU A 126 -3.92 -11.24 -0.22
C LEU A 126 -5.22 -11.91 0.24
N ILE A 127 -5.51 -11.90 1.55
CA ILE A 127 -6.76 -12.46 2.11
C ILE A 127 -7.99 -11.73 1.54
N ALA A 128 -7.92 -10.40 1.44
CA ALA A 128 -9.00 -9.62 0.84
C ALA A 128 -9.21 -10.02 -0.62
N VAL A 129 -8.16 -10.00 -1.46
CA VAL A 129 -8.23 -10.39 -2.87
C VAL A 129 -8.73 -11.83 -3.03
N ALA A 130 -8.28 -12.74 -2.18
CA ALA A 130 -8.70 -14.15 -2.20
C ALA A 130 -10.18 -14.32 -1.80
N SER A 131 -10.68 -13.52 -0.86
CA SER A 131 -12.10 -13.44 -0.52
C SER A 131 -12.95 -12.86 -1.67
N PHE A 132 -12.45 -11.82 -2.34
CA PHE A 132 -13.12 -11.16 -3.45
C PHE A 132 -13.12 -11.99 -4.74
N ALA A 133 -12.08 -12.78 -4.99
CA ALA A 133 -11.90 -13.50 -6.27
C ALA A 133 -12.91 -14.64 -6.48
N THR A 134 -13.29 -15.41 -5.44
CA THR A 134 -14.18 -16.58 -5.63
C THR A 134 -15.12 -16.94 -4.47
N GLY A 135 -15.46 -16.03 -3.55
CA GLY A 135 -16.25 -16.36 -2.35
C GLY A 135 -17.66 -15.78 -2.26
N GLU A 136 -17.78 -14.46 -2.15
CA GLU A 136 -19.06 -13.83 -1.75
C GLU A 136 -19.35 -12.48 -2.41
N ALA A 137 -18.39 -11.89 -3.14
CA ALA A 137 -18.58 -10.65 -3.89
C ALA A 137 -19.11 -10.84 -5.32
N ALA A 138 -18.97 -12.04 -5.90
CA ALA A 138 -19.58 -12.39 -7.19
C ALA A 138 -21.12 -12.31 -7.16
N LYS A 139 -21.74 -12.38 -5.97
CA LYS A 139 -23.18 -12.19 -5.77
C LYS A 139 -23.61 -10.71 -5.70
N GLN A 140 -22.67 -9.76 -5.63
CA GLN A 140 -22.91 -8.31 -5.52
C GLN A 140 -22.48 -7.51 -6.76
N GLY A 141 -22.01 -8.15 -7.83
CA GLY A 141 -21.82 -7.52 -9.15
C GLY A 141 -20.56 -6.67 -9.33
N LEU A 142 -19.56 -6.79 -8.45
CA LEU A 142 -18.25 -6.12 -8.60
C LEU A 142 -17.22 -7.12 -9.13
N VAL A 143 -17.15 -7.28 -10.45
CA VAL A 143 -16.49 -8.44 -11.11
C VAL A 143 -15.23 -8.15 -11.93
N THR A 144 -14.58 -6.98 -11.83
CA THR A 144 -13.41 -6.69 -12.70
C THR A 144 -12.07 -6.61 -11.97
N GLN A 145 -11.44 -7.79 -11.83
CA GLN A 145 -10.05 -8.00 -11.38
C GLN A 145 -8.93 -7.32 -12.23
N PRO A 146 -9.05 -7.11 -13.55
CA PRO A 146 -7.90 -6.63 -14.35
C PRO A 146 -7.63 -5.11 -14.24
N GLN A 147 -8.52 -4.33 -13.64
CA GLN A 147 -8.36 -2.87 -13.50
C GLN A 147 -7.63 -2.48 -12.21
N ILE A 148 -7.90 -3.19 -11.11
CA ILE A 148 -7.32 -2.92 -9.78
C ILE A 148 -5.79 -3.12 -9.77
N LEU A 149 -5.28 -4.13 -10.49
CA LEU A 149 -3.84 -4.39 -10.60
C LEU A 149 -3.11 -3.37 -11.51
N GLN A 150 -3.79 -2.84 -12.53
CA GLN A 150 -3.23 -1.79 -13.38
C GLN A 150 -3.18 -0.43 -12.65
N GLU A 151 -4.18 -0.10 -11.84
CA GLU A 151 -4.19 1.11 -11.00
C GLU A 151 -3.13 1.08 -9.89
N LEU A 152 -2.92 -0.07 -9.22
CA LEU A 152 -1.91 -0.23 -8.18
C LEU A 152 -0.47 -0.14 -8.71
N LEU A 153 -0.22 -0.59 -9.95
CA LEU A 153 1.09 -0.47 -10.60
C LEU A 153 1.37 0.96 -11.11
N GLN A 154 0.34 1.72 -11.50
CA GLN A 154 0.49 3.13 -11.88
C GLN A 154 0.70 4.04 -10.66
N THR A 155 0.02 3.75 -9.54
CA THR A 155 0.09 4.57 -8.31
C THR A 155 1.42 4.40 -7.55
N SER A 156 2.15 3.32 -7.79
CA SER A 156 3.47 3.07 -7.17
C SER A 156 4.65 3.63 -8.00
N TYR A 157 4.40 4.25 -9.16
CA TYR A 157 5.40 4.89 -10.03
C TYR A 157 5.24 6.42 -10.11
N GLN A 158 4.46 7.03 -9.21
CA GLN A 158 4.37 8.47 -8.98
C GLN A 158 4.67 8.77 -7.51
#